data_AF-A0A7H8NQM4-F1
#
_entry.id   AF-A0A7H8NQM4-F1
#
_cell.length_a   1.000
_cell.length_b   1.000
_cell.length_c   1.000
_cell.angle_alpha   90.00
_cell.angle_beta   90.00
_cell.angle_gamma   90.00
#
_symmetry.space_group_name_H-M   'P 1'
#
loop_
_entity.id
_entity.type
_entity.pdbx_description
1 polymer ?
#
loop_
_entity_poly.entity_id
_entity_poly.type
_entity_poly.pdbx_seq_one_letter_code
_entity_poly.pdbx_strand_id
1 'polypeptide(L)'
;MNRTLSLSLLLTSVLLGTACARASEEAASSPATAMAPTAEVTAGATIDPELPLAIVHKTASCGCCGVWADHLKAAGFPVEVRDTDDMHPVKQRLGVPAGKASCHTAEIGGYVVEGHVPVNDIKRLLKQRPTARGLVLPGMPAGSPGMEMPDGYVQPYTVELVLADGSTQPFAQHGQGG
;
A
#
# COMPACT_ATOMS: atom_id res chain seq x y z
N MET A 1 -51.54 -18.31 21.72
CA MET A 1 -52.64 -18.53 20.75
C MET A 1 -53.55 -17.32 20.78
N ASN A 2 -53.89 -16.74 19.63
CA ASN A 2 -55.18 -16.07 19.35
C ASN A 2 -55.23 -15.73 17.85
N ARG A 3 -56.39 -15.96 17.22
CA ARG A 3 -56.63 -15.77 15.78
C ARG A 3 -57.66 -14.65 15.61
N THR A 4 -57.43 -13.74 14.68
CA THR A 4 -58.51 -12.98 14.02
C THR A 4 -58.06 -12.59 12.62
N LEU A 5 -58.74 -13.15 11.61
CA LEU A 5 -58.75 -12.59 10.26
C LEU A 5 -59.77 -11.44 10.25
N SER A 6 -59.50 -10.40 9.47
CA SER A 6 -60.54 -9.58 8.84
C SER A 6 -60.11 -9.19 7.43
N LEU A 7 -61.06 -9.20 6.51
CA LEU A 7 -60.86 -9.21 5.05
C LEU A 7 -61.72 -8.12 4.40
N SER A 8 -61.07 -7.17 3.73
CA SER A 8 -61.64 -6.11 2.86
C SER A 8 -60.47 -5.65 1.95
N LEU A 9 -60.46 -5.70 0.60
CA LEU A 9 -61.50 -5.54 -0.43
C LEU A 9 -62.28 -4.22 -0.22
N LEU A 10 -62.33 -3.23 -1.12
CA LEU A 10 -61.87 -3.06 -2.51
C LEU A 10 -61.04 -1.74 -2.59
N LEU A 11 -60.63 -1.11 -3.72
CA LEU A 11 -60.95 -1.28 -5.14
C LEU A 11 -59.75 -0.83 -6.03
N THR A 12 -59.90 -1.02 -7.34
CA THR A 12 -58.95 -0.80 -8.45
C THR A 12 -58.83 0.65 -8.97
N SER A 13 -57.71 0.97 -9.62
CA SER A 13 -57.71 1.79 -10.84
C SER A 13 -56.58 1.35 -11.77
N VAL A 14 -56.94 0.98 -13.01
CA VAL A 14 -56.06 0.42 -14.04
C VAL A 14 -55.98 1.40 -15.19
N LEU A 15 -54.78 1.68 -15.70
CA LEU A 15 -54.58 2.26 -17.03
C LEU A 15 -53.53 1.45 -17.80
N LEU A 16 -53.97 0.85 -18.91
CA LEU A 16 -53.15 0.10 -19.84
C LEU A 16 -52.38 1.06 -20.76
N GLY A 17 -51.06 0.94 -20.82
CA GLY A 17 -50.25 1.41 -21.93
C GLY A 17 -50.03 0.26 -22.93
N THR A 18 -50.49 0.41 -24.16
CA THR A 18 -50.44 -0.64 -25.19
C THR A 18 -49.04 -0.86 -25.76
N ALA A 19 -48.63 -2.13 -25.85
CA ALA A 19 -47.40 -2.53 -26.54
C ALA A 19 -47.60 -2.59 -28.06
N CYS A 20 -46.56 -2.18 -28.81
CA CYS A 20 -46.37 -2.56 -30.21
C CYS A 20 -45.04 -3.29 -30.34
N ALA A 21 -45.08 -4.62 -30.34
CA ALA A 21 -43.96 -5.45 -30.74
C ALA A 21 -44.10 -5.81 -32.23
N ARG A 22 -43.01 -5.70 -32.99
CA ARG A 22 -42.82 -6.48 -34.22
C ARG A 22 -41.48 -7.20 -34.13
N ALA A 23 -41.48 -8.45 -34.56
CA ALA A 23 -40.37 -9.37 -34.39
C ALA A 23 -39.36 -9.26 -35.56
N SER A 24 -38.11 -9.58 -35.20
CA SER A 24 -37.10 -10.29 -35.99
C SER A 24 -37.03 -10.09 -37.50
N GLU A 25 -35.90 -9.58 -37.95
CA GLU A 25 -35.28 -10.07 -39.19
C GLU A 25 -33.78 -10.28 -38.94
N GLU A 26 -33.30 -11.49 -39.22
CA GLU A 26 -31.93 -11.94 -38.99
C GLU A 26 -31.20 -11.97 -40.33
N ALA A 27 -30.12 -11.19 -40.47
CA ALA A 27 -29.25 -11.23 -41.63
C ALA A 27 -27.79 -11.02 -41.20
N ALA A 28 -26.92 -11.95 -41.60
CA ALA A 28 -25.56 -12.08 -41.10
C ALA A 28 -24.51 -11.28 -41.89
N SER A 29 -23.28 -11.32 -41.35
CA SER A 29 -21.99 -11.10 -42.05
C SER A 29 -21.42 -9.68 -42.13
N SER A 30 -20.57 -9.31 -41.16
CA SER A 30 -19.10 -9.35 -41.36
C SER A 30 -18.35 -8.87 -40.10
N PRO A 31 -17.17 -9.45 -39.77
CA PRO A 31 -16.35 -8.95 -38.69
C PRO A 31 -15.55 -7.71 -39.15
N ALA A 32 -16.01 -6.52 -38.76
CA ALA A 32 -15.15 -5.34 -38.82
C ALA A 32 -14.10 -5.45 -37.71
N THR A 33 -12.86 -5.76 -38.09
CA THR A 33 -11.71 -5.82 -37.19
C THR A 33 -11.44 -4.44 -36.59
N ALA A 34 -12.11 -4.12 -35.49
CA ALA A 34 -11.82 -2.93 -34.70
C ALA A 34 -10.44 -3.11 -34.05
N MET A 35 -9.46 -2.38 -34.58
CA MET A 35 -8.11 -2.31 -34.05
C MET A 35 -8.19 -1.98 -32.55
N ALA A 36 -7.75 -2.90 -31.69
CA ALA A 36 -7.65 -2.61 -30.27
C ALA A 36 -6.67 -1.44 -30.08
N PRO A 37 -6.98 -0.45 -29.22
CA PRO A 37 -5.98 0.56 -28.86
C PRO A 37 -4.83 -0.16 -28.18
N THR A 38 -3.67 -0.17 -28.84
CA THR A 38 -2.41 -0.56 -28.21
C THR A 38 -2.11 0.46 -27.13
N ALA A 39 -2.53 0.18 -25.90
CA ALA A 39 -2.14 0.96 -24.74
C ALA A 39 -0.61 0.98 -24.68
N GLU A 40 -0.04 2.17 -24.85
CA GLU A 40 1.39 2.38 -24.78
C GLU A 40 1.88 1.94 -23.40
N VAL A 41 2.82 1.01 -23.36
CA VAL A 41 3.45 0.57 -22.11
C VAL A 41 4.25 1.75 -21.58
N THR A 42 3.68 2.46 -20.61
CA THR A 42 4.39 3.52 -19.88
C THR A 42 5.67 2.93 -19.31
N ALA A 43 6.78 3.64 -19.53
CA ALA A 43 8.11 3.16 -19.16
C ALA A 43 8.16 2.81 -17.66
N GLY A 44 8.17 1.51 -17.36
CA GLY A 44 8.22 1.01 -16.00
C GLY A 44 9.50 1.45 -15.31
N ALA A 45 9.42 1.71 -14.00
CA ALA A 45 10.58 2.07 -13.19
C ALA A 45 11.70 1.04 -13.39
N THR A 46 12.89 1.52 -13.76
CA THR A 46 14.04 0.65 -14.01
C THR A 46 14.46 -0.02 -12.72
N ILE A 47 14.26 -1.33 -12.62
CA ILE A 47 14.76 -2.13 -11.50
C ILE A 47 16.28 -2.20 -11.58
N ASP A 48 16.94 -1.82 -10.50
CA ASP A 48 18.39 -1.88 -10.34
C ASP A 48 18.78 -3.32 -9.91
N PRO A 49 19.53 -4.08 -10.73
CA PRO A 49 19.90 -5.45 -10.40
C PRO A 49 20.88 -5.55 -9.21
N GLU A 50 21.50 -4.45 -8.78
CA GLU A 50 22.34 -4.42 -7.57
C GLU A 50 21.54 -4.24 -6.27
N LEU A 51 20.26 -3.84 -6.37
CA LEU A 51 19.39 -3.67 -5.20
C LEU A 51 18.67 -4.98 -4.82
N PRO A 52 18.66 -5.36 -3.53
CA PRO A 52 17.98 -6.56 -3.07
C PRO A 52 16.45 -6.39 -3.14
N LEU A 53 15.73 -7.51 -3.26
CA LEU A 53 14.28 -7.54 -3.08
C LEU A 53 13.89 -6.95 -1.72
N ALA A 54 12.94 -6.02 -1.75
CA ALA A 54 12.27 -5.49 -0.56
C ALA A 54 10.90 -6.17 -0.41
N ILE A 55 10.75 -7.00 0.62
CA ILE A 55 9.48 -7.62 0.98
C ILE A 55 8.80 -6.73 2.00
N VAL A 56 7.70 -6.07 1.63
CA VAL A 56 6.99 -5.08 2.45
C VAL A 56 5.70 -5.68 3.01
N HIS A 57 5.63 -5.84 4.32
CA HIS A 57 4.44 -6.30 5.03
C HIS A 57 3.63 -5.09 5.52
N LYS A 58 2.35 -5.02 5.15
CA LYS A 58 1.41 -3.96 5.56
C LYS A 58 -0.01 -4.50 5.73
N THR A 59 -0.95 -3.68 6.18
CA THR A 59 -2.38 -3.98 6.01
C THR A 59 -2.87 -3.49 4.64
N ALA A 60 -3.85 -4.19 4.05
CA ALA A 60 -4.44 -3.81 2.76
C ALA A 60 -4.95 -2.37 2.73
N SER A 61 -5.56 -1.93 3.83
CA SER A 61 -6.14 -0.59 4.02
C SER A 61 -5.12 0.52 4.32
N CYS A 62 -3.84 0.22 4.58
CA CYS A 62 -2.84 1.25 4.83
C CYS A 62 -2.37 1.93 3.54
N GLY A 63 -2.96 3.09 3.22
CA GLY A 63 -2.62 3.89 2.03
C GLY A 63 -1.18 4.43 2.04
N CYS A 64 -0.75 5.06 3.13
CA CYS A 64 0.60 5.64 3.25
C CYS A 64 1.71 4.57 3.14
N CYS A 65 1.46 3.35 3.64
CA CYS A 65 2.35 2.20 3.45
C CYS A 65 2.52 1.83 1.97
N GLY A 66 1.47 1.99 1.16
CA GLY A 66 1.52 1.80 -0.29
C GLY A 66 2.39 2.85 -0.98
N VAL A 67 2.19 4.12 -0.66
CA VAL A 67 3.00 5.23 -1.20
C VAL A 67 4.48 5.04 -0.86
N TRP A 68 4.82 4.68 0.38
CA TRP A 68 6.20 4.37 0.77
C TRP A 68 6.81 3.22 -0.05
N ALA A 69 6.02 2.17 -0.33
CA ALA A 69 6.46 1.08 -1.20
C ALA A 69 6.67 1.54 -2.67
N ASP A 70 5.94 2.56 -3.13
CA ASP A 70 6.16 3.17 -4.44
C ASP A 70 7.44 4.05 -4.47
N HIS A 71 7.83 4.70 -3.37
CA HIS A 71 9.14 5.34 -3.26
C HIS A 71 10.30 4.33 -3.39
N LEU A 72 10.16 3.11 -2.86
CA LEU A 72 11.15 2.05 -3.07
C LEU A 72 11.25 1.66 -4.55
N LYS A 73 10.12 1.42 -5.23
CA LYS A 73 10.07 1.08 -6.67
C LYS A 73 10.68 2.18 -7.52
N ALA A 74 10.30 3.45 -7.27
CA ALA A 74 10.83 4.61 -7.98
C ALA A 74 12.35 4.79 -7.79
N ALA A 75 12.90 4.28 -6.69
CA ALA A 75 14.33 4.26 -6.43
C ALA A 75 15.06 3.01 -6.97
N GLY A 76 14.38 2.17 -7.75
CA GLY A 76 14.93 1.00 -8.43
C GLY A 76 14.90 -0.31 -7.63
N PHE A 77 14.35 -0.33 -6.41
CA PHE A 77 14.21 -1.59 -5.68
C PHE A 77 13.18 -2.50 -6.36
N PRO A 78 13.46 -3.81 -6.53
CA PRO A 78 12.39 -4.78 -6.70
C PRO A 78 11.59 -4.85 -5.40
N VAL A 79 10.25 -4.75 -5.48
CA VAL A 79 9.36 -4.71 -4.31
C VAL A 79 8.27 -5.77 -4.41
N GLU A 80 8.15 -6.58 -3.37
CA GLU A 80 7.02 -7.50 -3.16
C GLU A 80 6.18 -6.97 -1.98
N VAL A 81 4.90 -6.70 -2.20
CA VAL A 81 3.99 -6.26 -1.13
C VAL A 81 3.19 -7.46 -0.63
N ARG A 82 3.19 -7.67 0.69
CA ARG A 82 2.43 -8.71 1.38
C ARG A 82 1.43 -8.04 2.32
N ASP A 83 0.15 -8.10 1.95
CA ASP A 83 -0.91 -7.67 2.84
C ASP A 83 -1.18 -8.72 3.93
N THR A 84 -1.33 -8.28 5.17
CA THR A 84 -1.71 -9.09 6.34
C THR A 84 -2.80 -8.37 7.12
N ASP A 85 -3.70 -9.12 7.75
CA ASP A 85 -4.76 -8.56 8.60
C ASP A 85 -4.21 -8.07 9.95
N ASP A 86 -3.16 -8.73 10.47
CA ASP A 86 -2.46 -8.33 11.69
C ASP A 86 -0.95 -8.20 11.43
N MET A 87 -0.41 -7.03 11.77
CA MET A 87 1.02 -6.71 11.68
C MET A 87 1.81 -7.08 12.95
N HIS A 88 1.15 -7.32 14.07
CA HIS A 88 1.81 -7.58 15.35
C HIS A 88 2.68 -8.86 15.33
N PRO A 89 2.22 -10.02 14.79
CA PRO A 89 3.06 -11.20 14.66
C PRO A 89 4.25 -10.99 13.70
N VAL A 90 4.06 -10.19 12.65
CA VAL A 90 5.15 -9.86 11.70
C VAL A 90 6.25 -9.07 12.40
N LYS A 91 5.88 -8.02 13.15
CA LYS A 91 6.82 -7.18 13.90
C LYS A 91 7.57 -7.97 14.97
N GLN A 92 6.88 -8.87 15.69
CA GLN A 92 7.52 -9.78 16.64
C GLN A 92 8.51 -10.74 15.95
N ARG A 93 8.09 -11.42 14.87
CA ARG A 93 8.91 -12.37 14.09
C ARG A 93 10.19 -11.72 13.56
N LEU A 94 10.10 -10.47 13.13
CA LEU A 94 11.24 -9.69 12.62
C LEU A 94 12.02 -8.98 13.73
N GLY A 95 11.61 -9.10 14.99
CA GLY A 95 12.34 -8.56 16.14
C GLY A 95 12.38 -7.03 16.17
N VAL A 96 11.32 -6.36 15.73
CA VAL A 96 11.12 -4.92 15.91
C VAL A 96 11.06 -4.62 17.42
N PRO A 97 11.90 -3.72 17.97
CA PRO A 97 11.92 -3.45 19.40
C PRO A 97 10.60 -2.86 19.92
N ALA A 98 10.27 -3.14 21.19
CA ALA A 98 9.10 -2.58 21.85
C ALA A 98 9.16 -1.03 21.84
N GLY A 99 8.02 -0.39 21.54
CA GLY A 99 7.94 1.07 21.41
C GLY A 99 8.58 1.67 20.15
N LYS A 100 9.17 0.86 19.26
CA LYS A 100 9.75 1.32 17.99
C LYS A 100 8.86 1.06 16.76
N ALA A 101 7.62 0.63 16.98
CA ALA A 101 6.71 0.21 15.92
C ALA A 101 6.14 1.38 15.10
N SER A 102 5.79 1.06 13.85
CA SER A 102 5.11 1.90 12.85
C SER A 102 4.02 1.07 12.13
N CYS A 103 3.43 1.61 11.05
CA CYS A 103 2.32 1.00 10.31
C CYS A 103 2.71 -0.22 9.45
N HIS A 104 3.94 -0.29 8.94
CA HIS A 104 4.43 -1.37 8.08
C HIS A 104 5.85 -1.82 8.47
N THR A 105 6.30 -2.96 7.96
CA THR A 105 7.64 -3.54 8.20
C THR A 105 8.14 -4.17 6.91
N ALA A 106 9.38 -3.91 6.52
CA ALA A 106 10.00 -4.51 5.35
C ALA A 106 11.24 -5.35 5.69
N GLU A 107 11.48 -6.39 4.91
CA GLU A 107 12.70 -7.22 4.91
C GLU A 107 13.50 -6.85 3.65
N ILE A 108 14.69 -6.26 3.80
CA ILE A 108 15.51 -5.72 2.69
C ILE A 108 16.98 -6.08 2.88
N GLY A 109 17.54 -6.91 1.98
CA GLY A 109 18.99 -7.20 1.94
C GLY A 109 19.59 -7.85 3.20
N GLY A 110 18.75 -8.50 4.03
CA GLY A 110 19.10 -9.07 5.33
C GLY A 110 18.81 -8.18 6.53
N TYR A 111 18.27 -6.97 6.32
CA TYR A 111 17.89 -6.03 7.37
C TYR A 111 16.37 -5.87 7.47
N VAL A 112 15.92 -5.52 8.67
CA VAL A 112 14.54 -5.07 8.93
C VAL A 112 14.46 -3.56 8.75
N VAL A 113 13.42 -3.07 8.07
CA VAL A 113 13.14 -1.65 7.92
C VAL A 113 11.71 -1.40 8.40
N GLU A 114 11.58 -0.74 9.55
CA GLU A 114 10.29 -0.50 10.21
C GLU A 114 9.82 0.94 9.98
N GLY A 115 8.63 1.10 9.41
CA GLY A 115 8.02 2.40 9.15
C GLY A 115 8.64 3.19 8.00
N HIS A 116 8.25 4.46 7.93
CA HIS A 116 8.50 5.40 6.82
C HIS A 116 9.97 5.87 6.68
N VAL A 117 10.92 4.95 6.78
CA VAL A 117 12.36 5.22 6.67
C VAL A 117 12.71 5.72 5.27
N PRO A 118 13.46 6.83 5.11
CA PRO A 118 13.86 7.32 3.80
C PRO A 118 14.74 6.34 3.01
N VAL A 119 14.45 6.21 1.72
CA VAL A 119 15.17 5.35 0.77
C VAL A 119 16.69 5.54 0.83
N ASN A 120 17.16 6.78 0.96
CA ASN A 120 18.59 7.09 1.03
C ASN A 120 19.27 6.55 2.31
N ASP A 121 18.53 6.44 3.41
CA ASP A 121 19.03 5.81 4.64
C ASP A 121 19.08 4.28 4.48
N ILE A 122 18.09 3.68 3.81
CA ILE A 122 18.09 2.25 3.45
C ILE A 122 19.28 1.92 2.53
N LYS A 123 19.50 2.72 1.47
CA LYS A 123 20.67 2.56 0.59
C LYS A 123 21.99 2.77 1.34
N ARG A 124 22.05 3.71 2.32
CA ARG A 124 23.23 3.89 3.19
C ARG A 124 23.49 2.66 4.07
N LEU A 125 22.45 2.09 4.69
CA LEU A 125 22.54 0.85 5.48
C LEU A 125 23.06 -0.31 4.62
N LEU A 126 22.47 -0.53 3.44
CA LEU A 126 22.85 -1.61 2.53
C LEU A 126 24.28 -1.47 1.99
N LYS A 127 24.78 -0.23 1.82
CA LYS A 127 26.16 0.06 1.44
C LYS A 127 27.15 -0.14 2.58
N GLN A 128 26.80 0.27 3.80
CA GLN A 128 27.69 0.20 4.97
C GLN A 128 27.76 -1.20 5.59
N ARG A 129 26.68 -2.00 5.41
CA ARG A 129 26.49 -3.34 5.99
C ARG A 129 26.93 -3.50 7.46
N PRO A 130 26.48 -2.63 8.39
CA PRO A 130 26.83 -2.76 9.81
C PRO A 130 26.24 -4.05 10.42
N THR A 131 26.88 -4.55 11.49
CA THR A 131 26.33 -5.61 12.33
C THR A 131 25.15 -5.07 13.16
N ALA A 132 23.96 -5.09 12.55
CA ALA A 132 22.74 -4.50 13.06
C ALA A 132 21.54 -5.35 12.59
N ARG A 133 20.39 -5.21 13.26
CA ARG A 133 19.13 -5.80 12.81
C ARG A 133 18.48 -4.98 11.69
N GLY A 134 18.70 -3.66 11.69
CA GLY A 134 18.25 -2.77 10.61
C GLY A 134 17.85 -1.38 11.12
N LEU A 135 16.87 -0.75 10.48
CA LEU A 135 16.43 0.62 10.77
C LEU A 135 14.98 0.66 11.27
N VAL A 136 14.70 1.59 12.19
CA VAL A 136 13.34 1.92 12.64
C VAL A 136 13.07 3.41 12.50
N LEU A 137 11.85 3.76 12.06
CA LEU A 137 11.25 5.07 12.24
C LEU A 137 9.92 4.90 13.01
N PRO A 138 9.92 5.09 14.34
CA PRO A 138 8.73 4.87 15.16
C PRO A 138 7.59 5.85 14.82
N GLY A 139 6.34 5.36 14.91
CA GLY A 139 5.15 6.16 14.61
C GLY A 139 5.01 6.45 13.11
N MET A 140 4.41 7.61 12.76
CA MET A 140 4.24 8.06 11.37
C MET A 140 4.44 9.59 11.28
N PRO A 141 5.70 10.09 11.32
CA PRO A 141 5.97 11.53 11.28
C PRO A 141 5.48 12.16 9.97
N ALA A 142 4.78 13.30 10.07
CA ALA A 142 4.36 14.06 8.90
C ALA A 142 5.58 14.50 8.05
N GLY A 143 5.47 14.38 6.73
CA GLY A 143 6.57 14.66 5.79
C GLY A 143 7.67 13.59 5.73
N SER A 144 7.53 12.45 6.42
CA SER A 144 8.32 11.25 6.08
C SER A 144 7.81 10.61 4.77
N PRO A 145 8.60 9.81 4.03
CA PRO A 145 8.18 9.30 2.73
C PRO A 145 6.92 8.44 2.77
N GLY A 146 5.93 8.74 1.94
CA GLY A 146 4.56 8.18 2.02
C GLY A 146 3.64 8.85 3.04
N MET A 147 4.13 9.85 3.79
CA MET A 147 3.40 10.71 4.72
C MET A 147 3.57 12.20 4.33
N GLU A 148 3.80 12.49 3.05
CA GLU A 148 4.02 13.85 2.53
C GLU A 148 2.84 14.78 2.83
N MET A 149 3.16 16.02 3.23
CA MET A 149 2.17 17.06 3.47
C MET A 149 2.05 17.99 2.23
N PRO A 150 0.84 18.42 1.82
CA PRO A 150 0.67 19.28 0.64
C PRO A 150 1.37 20.64 0.69
N ASP A 151 1.66 21.14 1.89
CA ASP A 151 2.41 22.37 2.16
C ASP A 151 3.94 22.17 2.24
N GLY A 152 4.42 20.92 2.10
CA GLY A 152 5.81 20.55 2.26
C GLY A 152 6.30 20.47 3.70
N TYR A 153 5.40 20.55 4.70
CA TYR A 153 5.79 20.43 6.11
C TYR A 153 6.40 19.06 6.41
N VAL A 154 7.54 19.08 7.12
CA VAL A 154 8.20 17.89 7.66
C VAL A 154 8.34 18.05 9.16
N GLN A 155 7.67 17.17 9.91
CA GLN A 155 7.89 17.01 11.34
C GLN A 155 9.33 16.55 11.57
N PRO A 156 10.11 17.14 12.48
CA PRO A 156 11.44 16.63 12.81
C PRO A 156 11.37 15.17 13.29
N TYR A 157 12.19 14.29 12.72
CA TYR A 157 12.28 12.89 13.12
C TYR A 157 13.70 12.34 13.07
N THR A 158 13.92 11.27 13.83
CA THR A 158 15.18 10.51 13.85
C THR A 158 14.90 9.09 13.38
N VAL A 159 15.63 8.64 12.36
CA VAL A 159 15.73 7.23 12.02
C VAL A 159 16.80 6.62 12.93
N GLU A 160 16.50 5.49 13.54
CA GLU A 160 17.42 4.80 14.46
C GLU A 160 17.91 3.48 13.86
N LEU A 161 19.17 3.15 14.15
CA LEU A 161 19.75 1.83 13.90
C LEU A 161 19.42 0.91 15.08
N VAL A 162 18.85 -0.25 14.80
CA VAL A 162 18.61 -1.32 15.78
C VAL A 162 19.85 -2.22 15.82
N LEU A 163 20.53 -2.27 16.95
CA LEU A 163 21.69 -3.13 17.17
C LEU A 163 21.26 -4.61 17.35
N ALA A 164 22.23 -5.52 17.35
CA ALA A 164 21.95 -6.96 17.39
C ALA A 164 21.20 -7.40 18.67
N ASP A 165 21.42 -6.70 19.79
CA ASP A 165 20.76 -6.89 21.09
C ASP A 165 19.34 -6.27 21.17
N GLY A 166 18.92 -5.51 20.15
CA GLY A 166 17.63 -4.82 20.11
C GLY A 166 17.64 -3.40 20.70
N SER A 167 18.79 -2.92 21.21
CA SER A 167 18.97 -1.51 21.57
C SER A 167 18.99 -0.62 20.31
N THR A 168 18.76 0.69 20.48
CA THR A 168 18.74 1.64 19.35
C THR A 168 19.70 2.81 19.54
N GLN A 169 20.23 3.31 18.43
CA GLN A 169 21.03 4.54 18.37
C GLN A 169 20.63 5.39 17.14
N PRO A 170 20.78 6.74 17.17
CA PRO A 170 20.47 7.57 16.01
C PRO A 170 21.28 7.19 14.76
N PHE A 171 20.64 7.15 13.60
CA PHE A 171 21.24 6.84 12.30
C PHE A 171 21.09 7.99 11.28
N ALA A 172 20.00 8.74 11.36
CA ALA A 172 19.75 9.94 10.56
C ALA A 172 18.79 10.88 11.29
N GLN A 173 18.89 12.18 11.03
CA GLN A 173 17.91 13.19 11.44
C GLN A 173 17.37 13.90 10.21
N HIS A 174 16.06 14.14 10.18
CA HIS A 174 15.33 14.76 9.08
C HIS A 174 14.34 15.80 9.61
N GLY A 175 13.86 16.70 8.75
CA GLY A 175 12.92 17.76 9.13
C GLY A 175 13.52 18.90 9.96
N GLN A 176 14.85 18.94 10.12
CA GLN A 176 15.55 20.09 10.71
C GLN A 176 16.05 21.02 9.60
N GLY A 177 15.27 22.07 9.32
CA GLY A 177 15.62 23.08 8.32
C GLY A 177 14.39 23.71 7.66
N GLY A 178 13.81 24.70 8.33
CA GLY A 178 12.98 25.75 7.73
C GLY A 178 13.68 27.09 7.92
#